data_AF-A0A381P7F5-F1
#
_entry.id   AF-A0A381P7F5-F1
#
_cell.length_a   1.000
_cell.length_b   1.000
_cell.length_c   1.000
_cell.angle_alpha   90.00
_cell.angle_beta   90.00
_cell.angle_gamma   90.00
#
_symmetry.space_group_name_H-M   'P 1'
#
loop_
_entity.id
_entity.type
_entity.pdbx_description
1 polymer ?
#
loop_
_entity_poly.entity_id
_entity_poly.type
_entity_poly.pdbx_seq_one_letter_code
_entity_poly.pdbx_strand_id
1 'polypeptide(L)'
;MSPPLHTRPRAITFVILAMVVSAGLPIYSQQNASTLDLEARTWVMNTLSTMSVDQQIGQLIMPSLLSTYTGSDTEIFDSLVALAHEQEVGGFLVFGGRELAPDVLLNPTYGTVTLGQPMSAMSLINRLQKIARVPLIFSSDFEAGVG
;
A
#
# COMPACT_ATOMS: atom_id res chain seq x y z
N MET A 1 28.31 34.09 61.81
CA MET A 1 27.30 33.02 61.84
C MET A 1 27.05 32.58 60.40
N SER A 2 27.65 31.46 60.00
CA SER A 2 27.51 30.88 58.66
C SER A 2 26.35 29.88 58.65
N PRO A 3 25.46 29.88 57.65
CA PRO A 3 24.63 28.72 57.35
C PRO A 3 25.35 27.75 56.38
N PRO A 4 25.19 26.43 56.52
CA PRO A 4 25.82 25.44 55.66
C PRO A 4 24.89 24.85 54.58
N LEU A 5 25.52 24.11 53.67
CA LEU A 5 24.99 23.03 52.81
C LEU A 5 23.97 23.38 51.71
N HIS A 6 24.36 23.16 50.44
CA HIS A 6 24.00 21.91 49.77
C HIS A 6 24.67 21.81 48.38
N THR A 7 25.47 20.76 48.23
CA THR A 7 25.89 20.15 46.97
C THR A 7 24.65 19.89 46.09
N ARG A 8 24.71 20.29 44.80
CA ARG A 8 23.70 19.91 43.80
C ARG A 8 24.28 18.88 42.81
N PRO A 9 24.33 17.59 43.13
CA PRO A 9 24.57 16.55 42.14
C PRO A 9 23.23 16.18 41.51
N ARG A 10 22.64 17.06 40.70
CA ARG A 10 21.37 16.76 40.02
C ARG A 10 21.40 17.00 38.51
N ALA A 11 22.39 17.72 38.00
CA ALA A 11 22.52 17.95 36.55
C ALA A 11 23.12 16.74 35.80
N ILE A 12 24.04 16.00 36.43
CA ILE A 12 24.75 14.89 35.77
C ILE A 12 23.84 13.66 35.60
N THR A 13 22.92 13.42 36.54
CA THR A 13 21.99 12.28 36.48
C THR A 13 20.97 12.40 35.34
N PHE A 14 20.57 13.61 34.95
CA PHE A 14 19.60 13.80 33.86
C PHE A 14 20.18 13.56 32.47
N VAL A 15 21.48 13.83 32.26
CA VAL A 15 22.14 13.63 30.96
C VAL A 15 22.37 12.14 30.69
N ILE A 16 22.70 11.36 31.72
CA ILE A 16 22.88 9.90 31.57
C ILE A 16 21.54 9.20 31.31
N LEU A 17 20.45 9.64 31.96
CA LEU A 17 19.12 9.07 31.71
C LEU A 17 18.63 9.35 30.27
N ALA A 18 18.93 10.52 29.71
CA ALA A 18 18.59 10.84 28.32
C ALA A 18 19.42 10.04 27.28
N MET A 19 20.68 9.70 27.58
CA MET A 19 21.50 8.85 26.70
C MET A 19 21.09 7.37 26.73
N VAL A 20 20.58 6.86 27.85
CA VAL A 20 20.15 5.45 27.95
C VAL A 20 18.80 5.23 27.24
N VAL A 21 17.92 6.22 27.20
CA VAL A 21 16.62 6.10 26.49
C VAL A 21 16.80 6.13 24.95
N SER A 22 17.86 6.75 24.43
CA SER A 22 18.10 6.82 22.98
C SER A 22 18.74 5.55 22.38
N ALA A 23 19.35 4.68 23.20
CA ALA A 23 19.98 3.44 22.73
C ALA A 23 18.99 2.26 22.57
N GLY A 24 17.73 2.45 22.97
CA GLY A 24 16.70 1.40 22.97
C GLY A 24 15.63 1.56 21.90
N LEU A 25 15.71 2.56 21.02
CA LEU A 25 14.82 2.61 19.86
C LEU A 25 15.21 1.44 18.96
N PRO A 26 14.34 0.42 18.76
CA PRO A 26 14.56 -0.48 17.67
C PRO A 26 14.52 0.39 16.42
N ILE A 27 15.69 0.57 15.79
CA ILE A 27 15.73 0.87 14.38
C ILE A 27 14.83 -0.22 13.79
N TYR A 28 13.66 0.16 13.28
CA TYR A 28 12.87 -0.72 12.43
C TYR A 28 13.76 -0.97 11.21
N SER A 29 14.70 -1.90 11.38
CA SER A 29 15.33 -2.61 10.30
C SER A 29 14.18 -3.07 9.45
N GLN A 30 14.16 -2.63 8.19
CA GLN A 30 13.42 -3.26 7.12
C GLN A 30 13.47 -4.76 7.40
N GLN A 31 12.34 -5.36 7.75
CA GLN A 31 12.31 -6.79 8.01
C GLN A 31 12.90 -7.42 6.76
N ASN A 32 14.05 -8.09 6.89
CA ASN A 32 14.51 -9.00 5.85
C ASN A 32 13.28 -9.84 5.53
N ALA A 33 12.81 -9.77 4.28
CA ALA A 33 11.61 -10.46 3.83
C ALA A 33 11.64 -11.84 4.47
N SER A 34 10.71 -12.06 5.41
CA SER A 34 10.72 -13.20 6.30
C SER A 34 10.98 -14.44 5.46
N THR A 35 12.01 -15.22 5.78
CA THR A 35 12.26 -16.47 5.08
C THR A 35 10.95 -17.25 5.10
N LEU A 36 10.34 -17.47 3.93
CA LEU A 36 9.06 -18.16 3.83
C LEU A 36 9.12 -19.45 4.64
N ASP A 37 8.09 -19.74 5.43
CA ASP A 37 7.98 -21.02 6.11
C ASP A 37 7.74 -22.15 5.09
N LEU A 38 7.74 -23.40 5.55
CA LEU A 38 7.60 -24.55 4.66
C LEU A 38 6.24 -24.56 3.94
N GLU A 39 5.18 -24.13 4.60
CA GLU A 39 3.83 -24.10 4.06
C GLU A 39 3.74 -23.09 2.91
N ALA A 40 4.21 -21.85 3.14
CA ALA A 40 4.23 -20.80 2.14
C ALA A 40 5.13 -21.16 0.94
N ARG A 41 6.30 -21.76 1.18
CA ARG A 41 7.16 -22.26 0.08
C ARG A 41 6.46 -23.32 -0.75
N THR A 42 5.77 -24.26 -0.10
CA THR A 42 5.03 -25.33 -0.78
C THR A 42 3.89 -24.75 -1.61
N TRP A 43 3.16 -23.78 -1.06
CA TRP A 43 2.11 -23.07 -1.80
C TRP A 43 2.65 -22.34 -3.03
N VAL A 44 3.76 -21.61 -2.90
CA VAL A 44 4.40 -20.91 -4.04
C VAL A 44 4.81 -21.91 -5.13
N MET A 45 5.53 -22.97 -4.76
CA MET A 45 6.01 -23.97 -5.72
C MET A 45 4.86 -24.67 -6.44
N ASN A 46 3.82 -25.09 -5.70
CA ASN A 46 2.64 -25.72 -6.28
C ASN A 46 1.90 -24.76 -7.21
N THR A 47 1.66 -23.52 -6.78
CA THR A 47 0.98 -22.51 -7.57
C THR A 47 1.71 -22.25 -8.89
N LEU A 48 3.00 -21.93 -8.83
CA LEU A 48 3.82 -21.64 -10.02
C LEU A 48 3.91 -22.83 -10.98
N SER A 49 3.97 -24.07 -10.45
CA SER A 49 4.06 -25.28 -11.28
C SER A 49 2.77 -25.59 -12.08
N THR A 50 1.63 -25.01 -11.67
CA THR A 50 0.34 -25.19 -12.35
C THR A 50 0.02 -24.07 -13.35
N MET A 51 0.88 -23.06 -13.46
CA MET A 51 0.70 -21.93 -14.36
C MET A 51 1.31 -22.21 -15.73
N SER A 52 0.62 -21.77 -16.78
CA SER A 52 1.23 -21.58 -18.10
C SER A 52 2.18 -20.38 -18.09
N VAL A 53 3.02 -20.26 -19.12
CA VAL A 53 3.94 -19.12 -19.27
C VAL A 53 3.17 -17.80 -19.35
N ASP A 54 2.03 -17.76 -20.05
CA ASP A 54 1.21 -16.55 -20.16
C ASP A 54 0.68 -16.10 -18.79
N GLN A 55 0.27 -17.05 -17.95
CA GLN A 55 -0.18 -16.76 -16.59
C GLN A 55 0.98 -16.25 -15.72
N GLN A 56 2.17 -16.83 -15.85
CA GLN A 56 3.37 -16.34 -15.17
C GLN A 56 3.75 -14.92 -15.62
N ILE A 57 3.59 -14.61 -16.91
CA ILE A 57 3.77 -13.25 -17.44
C ILE A 57 2.71 -12.32 -16.83
N GLY A 58 1.45 -12.74 -16.75
CA GLY A 58 0.37 -12.00 -16.10
C GLY A 58 0.74 -11.58 -14.68
N GLN A 59 1.35 -12.48 -13.90
CA GLN A 59 1.81 -12.19 -12.54
C GLN A 59 2.88 -11.08 -12.44
N LEU A 60 3.55 -10.73 -13.54
CA LEU A 60 4.54 -9.64 -13.60
C LEU A 60 3.92 -8.29 -13.98
N ILE A 61 2.63 -8.25 -14.32
CA ILE A 61 1.93 -7.05 -14.76
C ILE A 61 1.04 -6.51 -13.64
N MET A 62 1.11 -5.19 -13.42
CA MET A 62 0.25 -4.47 -12.47
C MET A 62 -0.38 -3.26 -13.18
N PRO A 63 -1.53 -3.42 -13.85
CA PRO A 63 -2.28 -2.28 -14.40
C PRO A 63 -2.80 -1.35 -13.29
N SER A 64 -3.20 -0.14 -13.67
CA SER A 64 -3.82 0.80 -12.75
C SER A 64 -5.33 0.62 -12.65
N LEU A 65 -5.88 0.92 -11.48
CA LEU A 65 -7.31 1.13 -11.27
C LEU A 65 -7.54 2.44 -10.52
N LEU A 66 -8.72 3.03 -10.68
CA LEU A 66 -9.11 4.23 -9.94
C LEU A 66 -9.99 3.85 -8.76
N SER A 67 -9.74 4.47 -7.61
CA SER A 67 -10.50 4.29 -6.36
C SER A 67 -11.80 5.10 -6.34
N THR A 68 -12.44 5.27 -7.50
CA THR A 68 -13.75 5.92 -7.62
C THR A 68 -14.87 4.88 -7.64
N TYR A 69 -16.10 5.32 -7.36
CA TYR A 69 -17.26 4.45 -7.50
C TYR A 69 -17.31 3.85 -8.92
N THR A 70 -17.29 2.52 -8.99
CA THR A 70 -17.33 1.75 -10.23
C THR A 70 -18.43 0.69 -10.12
N GLY A 71 -19.55 0.91 -10.82
CA GLY A 71 -20.67 -0.03 -10.89
C GLY A 71 -20.28 -1.33 -11.58
N SER A 72 -20.87 -2.46 -11.18
CA SER A 72 -20.60 -3.75 -11.82
C SER A 72 -21.13 -3.86 -13.26
N ASP A 73 -21.95 -2.91 -13.67
CA ASP A 73 -22.61 -2.77 -14.97
C ASP A 73 -21.90 -1.77 -15.90
N THR A 74 -20.63 -1.47 -15.62
CA THR A 74 -19.84 -0.49 -16.37
C THR A 74 -18.75 -1.20 -17.19
N GLU A 75 -18.45 -0.67 -18.38
CA GLU A 75 -17.34 -1.16 -19.22
C GLU A 75 -15.98 -1.10 -18.49
N ILE A 76 -15.83 -0.16 -17.56
CA ILE A 76 -14.65 -0.04 -16.70
C ILE A 76 -14.52 -1.29 -15.83
N PHE A 77 -15.61 -1.73 -15.19
CA PHE A 77 -15.60 -2.95 -14.39
C PHE A 77 -15.29 -4.17 -15.24
N ASP A 78 -15.94 -4.30 -16.40
CA ASP A 78 -15.70 -5.42 -17.33
C ASP A 78 -14.23 -5.50 -17.76
N SER A 79 -13.60 -4.35 -18.03
CA SER A 79 -12.17 -4.28 -18.36
C SER A 79 -11.28 -4.74 -17.21
N LEU A 80 -11.61 -4.36 -15.96
CA LEU A 80 -10.87 -4.82 -14.78
C LEU A 80 -11.07 -6.32 -14.52
N VAL A 81 -12.26 -6.86 -14.81
CA VAL A 81 -12.55 -8.29 -14.75
C VAL A 81 -11.72 -9.05 -15.78
N ALA A 82 -11.64 -8.56 -17.03
CA ALA A 82 -10.79 -9.16 -18.05
C ALA A 82 -9.33 -9.22 -17.57
N LEU A 83 -8.81 -8.13 -17.02
CA LEU A 83 -7.44 -8.08 -16.49
C LEU A 83 -7.22 -9.11 -15.37
N ALA A 84 -8.15 -9.22 -14.43
CA ALA A 84 -8.03 -10.14 -13.30
C ALA A 84 -8.23 -11.63 -13.68
N HIS A 85 -9.12 -11.91 -14.63
CA HIS A 85 -9.58 -13.27 -14.94
C HIS A 85 -8.98 -13.83 -16.22
N GLU A 86 -8.95 -13.04 -17.30
CA GLU A 86 -8.49 -13.49 -18.62
C GLU A 86 -6.99 -13.31 -18.77
N GLN A 87 -6.47 -12.14 -18.38
CA GLN A 87 -5.03 -11.86 -18.42
C GLN A 87 -4.29 -12.28 -17.14
N GLU A 88 -5.02 -12.69 -16.09
CA GLU A 88 -4.51 -13.16 -14.79
C GLU A 88 -3.36 -12.28 -14.26
N VAL A 89 -3.58 -10.95 -14.24
CA VAL A 89 -2.56 -10.02 -13.76
C VAL A 89 -2.18 -10.28 -12.30
N GLY A 90 -0.94 -9.97 -11.92
CA GLY A 90 -0.45 -10.18 -10.55
C GLY A 90 -1.04 -9.22 -9.52
N GLY A 91 -1.59 -8.10 -9.98
CA GLY A 91 -2.14 -7.10 -9.09
C GLY A 91 -2.58 -5.83 -9.78
N PHE A 92 -2.92 -4.82 -8.98
CA PHE A 92 -3.30 -3.50 -9.45
C PHE A 92 -2.63 -2.39 -8.63
N LEU A 93 -2.28 -1.30 -9.31
CA LEU A 93 -1.90 -0.05 -8.67
C LEU A 93 -3.15 0.83 -8.52
N VAL A 94 -3.54 1.09 -7.28
CA VAL A 94 -4.72 1.88 -6.92
C VAL A 94 -4.35 3.36 -6.91
N PHE A 95 -5.02 4.16 -7.72
CA PHE A 95 -4.91 5.62 -7.71
C PHE A 95 -6.19 6.28 -7.20
N GLY A 96 -6.10 7.57 -6.90
CA GLY A 96 -7.27 8.45 -6.74
C GLY A 96 -8.14 8.54 -8.01
N GLY A 97 -9.18 9.35 -7.95
CA GLY A 97 -9.95 9.70 -9.14
C GLY A 97 -9.17 10.64 -10.06
N ARG A 98 -9.52 10.65 -11.34
CA ARG A 98 -9.07 11.68 -12.28
C ARG A 98 -10.20 12.08 -13.20
N GLU A 99 -10.27 13.37 -13.50
CA GLU A 99 -11.20 13.97 -14.46
C GLU A 99 -10.40 14.55 -15.63
N LEU A 100 -11.00 14.60 -16.82
CA LEU A 100 -10.36 15.27 -17.95
C LEU A 100 -10.29 16.78 -17.67
N ALA A 101 -9.17 17.39 -18.03
CA ALA A 101 -9.09 18.85 -18.01
C ALA A 101 -10.12 19.40 -19.01
N PRO A 102 -10.96 20.37 -18.63
CA PRO A 102 -11.84 21.03 -19.58
C PRO A 102 -11.01 21.86 -20.57
N ASP A 103 -11.53 22.04 -21.78
CA ASP A 103 -10.86 22.80 -22.85
C ASP A 103 -10.56 24.25 -22.46
N VAL A 104 -11.34 24.81 -21.53
CA VAL A 104 -11.15 26.16 -21.00
C VAL A 104 -11.14 26.10 -19.47
N LEU A 105 -10.01 26.48 -18.88
CA LEU A 105 -9.85 26.63 -17.43
C LEU A 105 -10.23 28.06 -17.02
N LEU A 106 -11.38 28.20 -16.37
CA LEU A 106 -11.82 29.47 -15.78
C LEU A 106 -11.25 29.72 -14.37
N ASN A 107 -10.56 28.72 -13.81
CA ASN A 107 -9.98 28.75 -12.46
C ASN A 107 -8.56 28.15 -12.47
N PRO A 108 -7.52 28.91 -12.06
CA PRO A 108 -6.13 28.42 -12.02
C PRO A 108 -5.88 27.37 -10.93
N THR A 109 -6.83 27.14 -10.02
CA THR A 109 -6.78 26.15 -8.94
C THR A 109 -7.54 24.86 -9.30
N TYR A 110 -8.03 24.70 -10.53
CA TYR A 110 -8.68 23.47 -10.96
C TYR A 110 -7.67 22.31 -11.00
N GLY A 111 -7.94 21.25 -10.25
CA GLY A 111 -7.17 20.01 -10.26
C GLY A 111 -7.91 18.92 -11.01
N THR A 112 -7.21 18.19 -11.88
CA THR A 112 -7.73 16.99 -12.56
C THR A 112 -7.65 15.74 -11.70
N VAL A 113 -7.03 15.84 -10.52
CA VAL A 113 -6.86 14.72 -9.58
C VAL A 113 -7.85 14.88 -8.45
N THR A 114 -8.62 13.83 -8.21
CA THR A 114 -9.47 13.70 -7.04
C THR A 114 -8.84 12.69 -6.09
N LEU A 115 -8.85 13.03 -4.82
CA LEU A 115 -8.50 12.12 -3.73
C LEU A 115 -9.29 10.80 -3.84
N GLY A 116 -8.67 9.70 -3.41
CA GLY A 116 -9.30 8.39 -3.51
C GLY A 116 -10.53 8.27 -2.63
N GLN A 117 -11.45 7.35 -2.97
CA GLN A 117 -12.59 7.02 -2.12
C GLN A 117 -12.35 5.64 -1.48
N PRO A 118 -11.93 5.57 -0.20
CA PRO A 118 -11.51 4.31 0.42
C PRO A 118 -12.56 3.20 0.36
N MET A 119 -13.83 3.54 0.59
CA MET A 119 -14.93 2.56 0.55
C MET A 119 -15.20 2.04 -0.86
N SER A 120 -15.06 2.90 -1.88
CA SER A 120 -15.16 2.50 -3.28
C SER A 120 -14.01 1.58 -3.66
N ALA A 121 -12.78 1.92 -3.25
CA ALA A 121 -11.60 1.09 -3.44
C ALA A 121 -11.79 -0.30 -2.81
N MET A 122 -12.17 -0.37 -1.53
CA MET A 122 -12.41 -1.62 -0.83
C MET A 122 -13.49 -2.48 -1.51
N SER A 123 -14.58 -1.87 -1.96
CA SER A 123 -15.65 -2.58 -2.69
C SER A 123 -15.14 -3.19 -3.99
N LEU A 124 -14.33 -2.44 -4.75
CA LEU A 124 -13.76 -2.91 -6.01
C LEU A 124 -12.69 -3.99 -5.78
N ILE A 125 -11.79 -3.80 -4.82
CA ILE A 125 -10.77 -4.78 -4.41
C ILE A 125 -11.43 -6.11 -4.04
N ASN A 126 -12.45 -6.11 -3.19
CA ASN A 126 -13.14 -7.32 -2.77
C ASN A 126 -13.82 -8.06 -3.93
N ARG A 127 -14.37 -7.32 -4.91
CA ARG A 127 -14.99 -7.92 -6.09
C ARG A 127 -13.93 -8.54 -7.00
N LEU A 128 -12.81 -7.86 -7.25
CA LEU A 128 -11.72 -8.38 -8.09
C LEU A 128 -11.01 -9.59 -7.44
N GLN A 129 -10.77 -9.56 -6.12
CA GLN A 129 -10.17 -10.69 -5.40
C GLN A 129 -11.04 -11.96 -5.47
N LYS A 130 -12.38 -11.81 -5.52
CA LYS A 130 -13.30 -12.96 -5.68
C LYS A 130 -13.23 -13.60 -7.07
N ILE A 131 -12.76 -12.85 -8.05
CA ILE A 131 -12.70 -13.26 -9.47
C ILE A 131 -11.32 -13.85 -9.78
N ALA A 132 -10.27 -13.31 -9.17
CA ALA A 132 -8.90 -13.72 -9.43
C ALA A 132 -8.62 -15.16 -8.98
N ARG A 133 -7.91 -15.91 -9.84
CA ARG A 133 -7.46 -17.27 -9.53
C ARG A 133 -6.37 -17.31 -8.46
N VAL A 134 -5.45 -16.36 -8.51
CA VAL A 134 -4.37 -16.15 -7.52
C VAL A 134 -4.64 -14.82 -6.83
N PRO A 135 -4.45 -14.72 -5.49
CA PRO A 135 -4.70 -13.46 -4.78
C PRO A 135 -3.92 -12.30 -5.39
N LEU A 136 -4.65 -11.25 -5.77
CA LEU A 136 -4.09 -10.05 -6.39
C LEU A 136 -3.33 -9.22 -5.35
N ILE A 137 -2.21 -8.63 -5.75
CA ILE A 137 -1.52 -7.61 -4.96
C ILE A 137 -2.12 -6.23 -5.27
N PHE A 138 -2.47 -5.46 -4.25
CA PHE A 138 -2.89 -4.07 -4.43
C PHE A 138 -1.84 -3.14 -3.84
N SER A 139 -1.28 -2.26 -4.66
CA SER A 139 -0.37 -1.20 -4.25
C SER A 139 -1.03 0.16 -4.36
N SER A 140 -0.53 1.16 -3.63
CA SER A 140 -0.99 2.54 -3.68
C SER A 140 0.06 3.46 -3.07
N ASP A 141 0.14 4.69 -3.56
CA ASP A 141 1.04 5.72 -3.05
C ASP A 141 0.41 6.46 -1.86
N PHE A 142 0.43 5.86 -0.66
CA PHE A 142 -0.18 6.43 0.55
C PHE A 142 0.66 7.52 1.24
N GLU A 143 1.45 8.27 0.48
CA GLU A 143 2.34 9.32 1.02
C GLU A 143 1.55 10.51 1.59
N ALA A 144 0.37 10.79 1.05
CA ALA A 144 -0.50 11.91 1.45
C ALA A 144 -1.77 11.48 2.18
N GLY A 145 -1.90 10.20 2.54
CA GLY A 145 -3.10 9.61 3.13
C GLY A 145 -3.79 8.60 2.21
N VAL A 146 -4.92 8.05 2.68
CA VAL A 146 -5.69 6.99 1.99
C VAL A 146 -6.82 7.51 1.10
N GLY A 147 -7.04 8.82 1.15
CA GLY A 147 -8.12 9.58 0.54
C GLY A 147 -7.66 11.00 0.55
#